data_AF-A0A1V4BZ37-F1
#
_entry.id   AF-A0A1V4BZ37-F1
#
_cell.length_a   1.000
_cell.length_b   1.000
_cell.length_c   1.000
_cell.angle_alpha   90.00
_cell.angle_beta   90.00
_cell.angle_gamma   90.00
#
_symmetry.space_group_name_H-M   'P 1'
#
loop_
_entity.id
_entity.type
_entity.pdbx_description
1 polymer ?
#
loop_
_entity_poly.entity_id
_entity_poly.type
_entity_poly.pdbx_seq_one_letter_code
_entity_poly.pdbx_strand_id
1 'polypeptide(L)'
;MIARVRETGVENRQQELLELIETILIYKLPQITRKEIEAMFSLSELRQTRVFQEALEEGRQEGRQEGRQEGRQEGRQEGRQEGRQEGRQEGRQEGEIIGKLASVPLLLRAGVNTQEIAASLGLSLEQVLEVARSLGESER
;
A
#
# COMPACT_ATOMS: atom_id res chain seq x y z
N MET A 1 -17.76 12.03 74.80
CA MET A 1 -17.10 10.80 74.30
C MET A 1 -17.76 10.19 73.06
N ILE A 2 -18.99 10.55 72.69
CA ILE A 2 -19.72 9.91 71.57
C ILE A 2 -19.36 10.48 70.18
N ALA A 3 -18.86 11.72 70.09
CA ALA A 3 -18.51 12.35 68.80
C ALA A 3 -17.30 11.69 68.10
N ARG A 4 -16.28 11.27 68.88
CA ARG A 4 -15.00 10.77 68.34
C ARG A 4 -15.10 9.36 67.72
N VAL A 5 -16.06 8.55 68.15
CA VAL A 5 -16.27 7.17 67.67
C VAL A 5 -16.93 7.14 66.29
N ARG A 6 -17.76 8.14 65.96
CA ARG A 6 -18.42 8.25 64.64
C ARG A 6 -17.45 8.71 63.55
N GLU A 7 -16.48 9.57 63.86
CA GLU A 7 -15.46 10.00 62.90
C GLU A 7 -14.48 8.86 62.56
N THR A 8 -13.97 8.12 63.55
CA THR A 8 -13.08 6.96 63.34
C THR A 8 -13.74 5.81 62.57
N GLY A 9 -15.05 5.61 62.73
CA GLY A 9 -15.79 4.55 62.03
C GLY A 9 -16.16 4.88 60.57
N VAL A 10 -15.99 6.13 60.14
CA VAL A 10 -16.16 6.56 58.74
C VAL A 10 -14.81 6.51 58.01
N GLU A 11 -13.73 6.94 58.66
CA GLU A 11 -12.36 6.83 58.13
C GLU A 11 -11.95 5.37 57.87
N ASN A 12 -12.23 4.45 58.79
CA ASN A 12 -11.96 3.02 58.58
C ASN A 12 -12.74 2.44 57.38
N ARG A 13 -13.99 2.86 57.17
CA ARG A 13 -14.80 2.38 56.03
C ARG A 13 -14.29 2.90 54.69
N GLN A 14 -13.75 4.11 54.64
CA GLN A 14 -13.13 4.63 53.40
C GLN A 14 -11.86 3.87 53.05
N GLN A 15 -11.04 3.51 54.04
CA GLN A 15 -9.84 2.70 53.83
C GLN A 15 -10.17 1.28 53.34
N GLU A 16 -11.16 0.62 53.95
CA GLU A 16 -11.64 -0.70 53.50
C GLU A 16 -12.18 -0.67 52.06
N LEU A 17 -12.90 0.40 51.68
CA LEU A 17 -13.39 0.60 50.32
C LEU A 17 -12.26 0.81 49.32
N LEU A 18 -11.22 1.56 49.69
CA LEU A 18 -10.05 1.78 48.84
C LEU A 18 -9.25 0.49 48.65
N GLU A 19 -9.02 -0.29 49.71
CA GLU A 19 -8.37 -1.60 49.62
C GLU A 19 -9.14 -2.57 48.73
N LEU A 20 -10.47 -2.57 48.81
CA LEU A 20 -11.31 -3.39 47.95
C LEU A 20 -11.18 -2.97 46.48
N ILE A 21 -11.23 -1.68 46.18
CA ILE A 21 -11.06 -1.15 44.82
C ILE A 21 -9.68 -1.50 44.28
N GLU A 22 -8.63 -1.31 45.07
CA GLU A 22 -7.25 -1.67 44.71
C GLU A 22 -7.12 -3.17 44.42
N THR A 23 -7.69 -4.01 45.30
CA THR A 23 -7.68 -5.46 45.11
C THR A 23 -8.40 -5.85 43.81
N ILE A 24 -9.52 -5.21 43.50
CA ILE A 24 -10.26 -5.47 42.27
C ILE A 24 -9.45 -5.02 41.05
N LEU A 25 -8.87 -3.82 41.06
CA LEU A 25 -8.10 -3.27 39.94
C LEU A 25 -6.84 -4.06 39.64
N ILE A 26 -6.12 -4.50 40.67
CA ILE A 26 -4.81 -5.17 40.51
C ILE A 26 -4.97 -6.67 40.27
N TYR A 27 -5.88 -7.35 40.98
CA TYR A 27 -5.93 -8.81 40.98
C TYR A 27 -7.11 -9.39 40.21
N LYS A 28 -8.30 -8.76 40.29
CA LYS A 28 -9.47 -9.28 39.60
C LYS A 28 -9.51 -8.82 38.16
N LEU A 29 -9.55 -7.51 37.91
CA LEU A 29 -9.77 -6.92 36.59
C LEU A 29 -8.88 -7.47 35.46
N PRO A 30 -7.57 -7.73 35.66
CA PRO A 30 -6.72 -8.30 34.62
C PRO A 30 -7.03 -9.76 34.26
N GLN A 31 -7.72 -10.48 35.14
CA GLN A 31 -8.01 -11.92 34.99
C GLN A 31 -9.43 -12.19 34.50
N ILE A 32 -10.33 -11.19 34.55
CA ILE A 32 -11.70 -11.35 34.10
C ILE A 32 -11.79 -11.11 32.59
N THR A 33 -12.66 -11.87 31.94
CA THR A 33 -12.85 -11.77 30.49
C THR A 33 -13.64 -10.51 30.12
N ARG A 34 -13.42 -10.03 28.89
CA ARG A 34 -14.21 -8.92 28.34
C ARG A 34 -15.73 -9.13 28.49
N LYS A 35 -16.22 -10.35 28.26
CA LYS A 35 -17.66 -10.67 28.39
C LYS A 35 -18.17 -10.51 29.81
N GLU A 36 -17.37 -10.89 30.80
CA GLU A 36 -17.70 -10.70 32.21
C GLU A 36 -17.68 -9.21 32.58
N ILE A 37 -16.71 -8.43 32.07
CA ILE A 37 -16.69 -6.97 32.29
C ILE A 37 -17.93 -6.32 31.70
N GLU A 38 -18.33 -6.71 30.48
CA GLU A 38 -19.54 -6.22 29.82
C GLU A 38 -20.84 -6.60 30.55
N ALA A 39 -20.84 -7.71 31.28
CA ALA A 39 -21.96 -8.12 32.13
C ALA A 39 -22.00 -7.34 33.45
N MET A 40 -20.84 -6.92 33.97
CA MET A 40 -20.72 -6.13 35.21
C MET A 40 -20.97 -4.64 34.99
N PHE A 41 -20.41 -4.11 33.90
CA PHE A 41 -20.49 -2.72 33.47
C PHE A 41 -21.07 -2.76 32.08
N SER A 42 -22.25 -2.16 31.88
CA SER A 42 -22.90 -2.19 30.58
C SER A 42 -21.93 -1.74 29.47
N LEU A 43 -22.01 -2.35 28.28
CA LEU A 43 -21.17 -2.00 27.14
C LEU A 43 -21.11 -0.50 26.83
N SER A 44 -22.20 0.21 27.14
CA SER A 44 -22.34 1.65 26.97
C SER A 44 -21.47 2.46 27.93
N GLU A 45 -21.32 2.02 29.18
CA GLU A 45 -20.50 2.71 30.20
C GLU A 45 -19.01 2.58 29.89
N LEU A 46 -18.55 1.39 29.49
CA LEU A 46 -17.16 1.15 29.14
C LEU A 46 -16.70 2.02 27.96
N ARG A 47 -17.57 2.20 26.96
CA ARG A 47 -17.28 3.04 25.77
C ARG A 47 -17.14 4.53 26.07
N GLN A 48 -17.73 4.99 27.17
CA GLN A 48 -17.61 6.38 27.60
C GLN A 48 -16.33 6.62 28.42
N THR A 49 -15.65 5.57 28.87
CA THR A 49 -14.38 5.72 29.58
C THR A 49 -13.30 6.30 28.66
N ARG A 50 -12.42 7.12 29.22
CA ARG A 50 -11.27 7.67 28.51
C ARG A 50 -10.34 6.58 27.97
N VAL A 51 -10.07 5.56 28.80
CA VAL A 51 -9.21 4.42 28.43
C VAL A 51 -9.72 3.72 27.18
N PHE A 52 -11.03 3.48 27.08
CA PHE A 52 -11.60 2.86 25.87
C PHE A 52 -11.47 3.76 24.64
N GLN A 53 -11.72 5.06 24.79
CA GLN A 53 -11.64 6.02 23.67
C GLN A 53 -10.21 6.18 23.16
N GLU A 54 -9.24 6.28 24.07
CA GLU A 54 -7.81 6.37 23.77
C GLU A 54 -7.34 5.08 23.06
N ALA A 55 -7.65 3.90 23.61
CA ALA A 55 -7.30 2.62 22.97
C ALA A 55 -7.95 2.44 21.59
N LEU A 56 -9.21 2.87 21.41
CA LEU A 56 -9.88 2.83 20.11
C LEU A 56 -9.23 3.79 19.11
N GLU A 57 -8.79 4.96 19.57
CA GLU A 57 -8.09 5.93 18.75
C GLU A 57 -6.71 5.43 18.34
N GLU A 58 -5.93 4.89 19.27
CA GLU A 58 -4.64 4.25 19.03
C GLU A 58 -4.78 3.14 17.97
N GLY A 59 -5.69 2.18 18.16
CA GLY A 59 -5.92 1.11 17.18
C GLY A 59 -6.35 1.63 15.80
N ARG A 60 -7.13 2.72 15.75
CA ARG A 60 -7.47 3.39 14.48
C ARG A 60 -6.29 4.11 13.84
N GLN A 61 -5.37 4.64 14.64
CA GLN A 61 -4.16 5.29 14.14
C GLN A 61 -3.17 4.25 13.61
N GLU A 62 -2.94 3.18 14.36
CA GLU A 62 -2.11 2.04 13.96
C GLU A 62 -2.64 1.41 12.68
N GLY A 63 -3.92 1.02 12.64
CA GLY A 63 -4.51 0.41 11.43
C GLY A 63 -4.48 1.34 10.21
N ARG A 64 -4.58 2.66 10.40
CA ARG A 64 -4.39 3.64 9.31
C ARG A 64 -2.95 3.73 8.85
N GLN A 65 -1.98 3.63 9.77
CA GLN A 65 -0.57 3.66 9.44
C GLN A 65 -0.15 2.39 8.70
N GLU A 66 -0.53 1.22 9.21
CA GLU A 66 -0.26 -0.09 8.60
C GLU A 66 -0.87 -0.15 7.20
N GLY A 67 -2.18 0.10 7.05
CA GLY A 67 -2.84 0.05 5.75
C GLY A 67 -2.26 1.05 4.71
N ARG A 68 -1.77 2.21 5.17
CA ARG A 68 -1.05 3.15 4.28
C ARG A 68 0.33 2.65 3.88
N GLN A 69 1.04 1.98 4.78
CA GLN A 69 2.36 1.44 4.49
C GLN A 69 2.25 0.26 3.52
N GLU A 70 1.34 -0.67 3.79
CA GLU A 70 1.05 -1.83 2.95
C GLU A 70 0.63 -1.39 1.55
N GLY A 71 -0.42 -0.56 1.43
CA GLY A 71 -0.90 -0.10 0.13
C GLY A 71 0.14 0.68 -0.67
N ARG A 72 1.06 1.42 -0.02
CA ARG A 72 2.18 2.08 -0.70
C ARG A 72 3.24 1.10 -1.18
N GLN A 73 3.51 0.04 -0.42
CA GLN A 73 4.47 -0.97 -0.82
C GLN A 73 3.94 -1.81 -1.98
N GLU A 74 2.70 -2.27 -1.88
CA GLU A 74 2.03 -3.03 -2.94
C GLU A 74 1.95 -2.21 -4.23
N GLY A 75 1.38 -1.01 -4.18
CA GLY A 75 1.25 -0.17 -5.38
C GLY A 75 2.60 0.21 -6.01
N ARG A 76 3.68 0.35 -5.22
CA ARG A 76 5.03 0.54 -5.76
C ARG A 76 5.60 -0.70 -6.42
N GLN A 77 5.33 -1.89 -5.87
CA GLN A 77 5.82 -3.14 -6.43
C GLN A 77 5.09 -3.45 -7.73
N GLU A 78 3.77 -3.36 -7.74
CA GLU A 78 2.93 -3.57 -8.93
C GLU A 78 3.31 -2.59 -10.04
N GLY A 79 3.28 -1.28 -9.77
CA GLY A 79 3.62 -0.28 -10.80
C GLY A 79 5.04 -0.40 -11.34
N ARG A 80 6.01 -0.87 -10.53
CA ARG A 80 7.37 -1.17 -11.01
C ARG A 80 7.42 -2.41 -11.88
N GLN A 81 6.64 -3.44 -11.58
CA GLN A 81 6.61 -4.66 -12.37
C GLN A 81 5.93 -4.41 -13.71
N GLU A 82 4.76 -3.78 -13.70
CA GLU A 82 4.02 -3.40 -14.90
C GLU A 82 4.85 -2.50 -15.81
N GLY A 83 5.35 -1.37 -15.30
CA GLY A 83 6.15 -0.45 -16.12
C GLY A 83 7.44 -1.08 -16.66
N ARG A 84 8.04 -2.05 -15.95
CA ARG A 84 9.19 -2.81 -16.48
C ARG A 84 8.79 -3.78 -17.58
N GLN A 85 7.62 -4.42 -17.48
CA GLN A 85 7.15 -5.35 -18.50
C GLN A 85 6.75 -4.60 -19.76
N GLU A 86 5.96 -3.53 -19.63
CA GLU A 86 5.54 -2.67 -20.74
C GLU A 86 6.75 -2.08 -21.45
N GLY A 87 7.65 -1.40 -20.72
CA GLY A 87 8.83 -0.79 -21.33
C GLY A 87 9.78 -1.80 -21.99
N ARG A 88 9.83 -3.05 -21.51
CA ARG A 88 10.59 -4.12 -22.19
C ARG A 88 9.92 -4.59 -23.47
N GLN A 89 8.59 -4.69 -23.49
CA GLN A 89 7.85 -5.10 -24.68
C GLN A 89 7.94 -4.01 -25.75
N GLU A 90 7.67 -2.76 -25.39
CA GLU A 90 7.79 -1.61 -26.29
C GLU A 90 9.21 -1.49 -26.85
N GLY A 91 10.23 -1.47 -25.97
CA GLY A 91 11.62 -1.36 -26.41
C GLY A 91 12.07 -2.53 -27.29
N ARG A 92 11.51 -3.73 -27.12
CA ARG A 92 11.78 -4.88 -28.00
C ARG A 92 11.14 -4.71 -29.37
N GLN A 93 9.88 -4.25 -29.43
CA GLN A 93 9.18 -4.01 -30.69
C GLN A 93 9.84 -2.88 -31.48
N GLU A 94 10.15 -1.76 -30.81
CA GLU A 94 10.87 -0.64 -31.41
C GLU A 94 12.25 -1.08 -31.91
N GLY A 95 13.01 -1.80 -31.08
CA GLY A 95 14.32 -2.31 -31.46
C GLY A 95 14.27 -3.27 -32.66
N GLU A 96 13.24 -4.11 -32.75
CA GLU A 96 13.03 -4.98 -33.91
C GLU A 96 12.75 -4.18 -35.18
N ILE A 97 11.88 -3.17 -35.12
CA ILE A 97 11.57 -2.29 -36.25
C ILE A 97 12.82 -1.52 -36.69
N ILE A 98 13.55 -0.92 -35.75
CA ILE A 98 14.80 -0.19 -36.03
C ILE A 98 15.82 -1.11 -36.69
N GLY A 99 15.99 -2.34 -36.17
CA GLY A 99 16.89 -3.33 -36.75
C GLY A 99 16.51 -3.72 -38.18
N LYS A 100 15.22 -3.92 -38.44
CA LYS A 100 14.70 -4.17 -39.80
C LYS A 100 14.95 -2.97 -40.72
N LEU A 101 14.66 -1.75 -40.28
CA LEU A 101 14.89 -0.53 -41.07
C LEU A 101 16.37 -0.31 -41.38
N ALA A 102 17.28 -0.64 -40.46
CA ALA A 102 18.72 -0.55 -40.69
C ALA A 102 19.23 -1.48 -41.81
N SER A 103 18.47 -2.54 -42.16
CA SER A 103 18.81 -3.43 -43.28
C SER A 103 18.35 -2.91 -44.66
N VAL A 104 17.40 -1.97 -44.69
CA VAL A 104 16.82 -1.42 -45.93
C VAL A 104 17.88 -0.85 -46.89
N PRO A 105 18.87 -0.04 -46.47
CA PRO A 105 19.88 0.51 -47.37
C PRO A 105 20.69 -0.58 -48.10
N LEU A 106 21.00 -1.68 -47.40
CA LEU A 106 21.75 -2.79 -47.98
C LEU A 106 20.93 -3.51 -49.05
N LEU A 107 19.64 -3.76 -48.79
CA LEU A 107 18.73 -4.42 -49.71
C LEU A 107 18.47 -3.58 -50.97
N LEU A 108 18.33 -2.26 -50.82
CA LEU A 108 18.22 -1.34 -51.95
C LEU A 108 19.47 -1.39 -52.83
N ARG A 109 20.67 -1.37 -52.24
CA ARG A 109 21.94 -1.52 -52.99
C ARG A 109 22.09 -2.88 -53.66
N ALA A 110 21.50 -3.93 -53.09
CA ALA A 110 21.42 -5.25 -53.71
C ALA A 110 20.39 -5.32 -54.86
N GLY A 111 19.68 -4.23 -55.15
CA GLY A 111 18.72 -4.14 -56.25
C GLY A 111 17.30 -4.61 -55.92
N VAL A 112 17.00 -4.88 -54.64
CA VAL A 112 15.65 -5.25 -54.20
C VAL A 112 14.78 -3.99 -54.19
N ASN A 113 13.56 -4.08 -54.73
CA ASN A 113 12.65 -2.93 -54.78
C ASN A 113 11.95 -2.69 -53.42
N THR A 114 11.46 -1.47 -53.22
CA THR A 114 10.87 -1.04 -51.93
C THR A 114 9.62 -1.83 -51.53
N GLN A 115 8.84 -2.32 -52.49
CA GLN A 115 7.64 -3.13 -52.20
C GLN A 115 8.01 -4.52 -51.68
N GLU A 116 8.99 -5.17 -52.33
CA GLU A 116 9.53 -6.46 -51.88
C GLU A 116 10.24 -6.37 -50.54
N ILE A 117 10.98 -5.28 -50.27
CA ILE A 117 11.61 -5.03 -48.97
C ILE A 117 10.56 -4.90 -47.87
N ALA A 118 9.51 -4.08 -48.09
CA ALA A 118 8.43 -3.90 -47.14
C ALA A 118 7.74 -5.24 -46.82
N ALA A 119 7.40 -6.02 -47.85
CA ALA A 119 6.77 -7.33 -47.70
C ALA A 119 7.68 -8.34 -46.97
N SER A 120 8.97 -8.40 -47.33
CA SER A 120 9.92 -9.39 -46.78
C SER A 120 10.29 -9.12 -45.32
N LEU A 121 10.38 -7.84 -44.93
CA LEU A 121 10.72 -7.43 -43.56
C LEU A 121 9.49 -7.25 -42.67
N GLY A 122 8.27 -7.29 -43.25
CA GLY A 122 7.03 -6.98 -42.53
C GLY A 122 6.96 -5.53 -42.06
N LEU A 123 7.52 -4.61 -42.86
CA LEU A 123 7.48 -3.17 -42.62
C LEU A 123 6.39 -2.52 -43.48
N SER A 124 5.94 -1.32 -43.11
CA SER A 124 5.07 -0.56 -44.00
C SER A 124 5.86 0.00 -45.19
N LEU A 125 5.19 0.16 -46.33
CA LEU A 125 5.81 0.75 -47.52
C LEU A 125 6.26 2.19 -47.23
N GLU A 126 5.52 2.94 -46.41
CA GLU A 126 5.85 4.30 -46.00
C GLU A 126 7.18 4.35 -45.23
N GLN A 127 7.38 3.45 -44.26
CA GLN A 127 8.63 3.36 -43.49
C GLN A 127 9.84 3.08 -44.39
N VAL A 128 9.70 2.16 -45.37
CA VAL A 128 10.77 1.85 -46.31
C VAL A 128 11.06 3.02 -47.25
N LEU A 129 10.02 3.71 -47.73
CA LEU A 129 10.15 4.89 -48.59
C LEU A 129 10.82 6.08 -47.88
N GLU A 130 10.56 6.26 -46.58
CA GLU A 130 11.19 7.30 -45.77
C GLU A 130 12.71 7.07 -45.65
N VAL A 131 13.12 5.83 -45.37
CA VAL A 131 14.54 5.45 -45.37
C VAL A 131 15.18 5.64 -46.76
N ALA A 132 14.48 5.23 -47.82
CA ALA A 132 14.96 5.41 -49.19
C ALA A 132 15.12 6.89 -49.57
N ARG A 133 14.20 7.76 -49.12
CA ARG A 133 14.26 9.22 -49.38
C ARG A 133 15.44 9.86 -48.65
N SER A 134 15.64 9.53 -47.38
CA SER A 134 16.76 10.07 -46.59
C SER A 134 18.13 9.64 -47.12
N LEU A 135 18.25 8.44 -47.70
CA LEU A 135 19.44 8.01 -48.44
C LEU A 135 19.71 8.89 -49.68
N GLY A 136 18.68 9.15 -50.48
CA GLY A 136 18.81 9.96 -51.70
C GLY A 136 19.07 11.45 -51.45
N GLU A 137 18.75 11.96 -50.26
CA GLU A 137 19.10 13.32 -49.80
C GLU A 137 20.54 13.40 -49.27
N SER A 138 21.07 12.31 -48.72
CA SER A 138 22.45 12.24 -48.18
C SER A 138 23.52 12.01 -49.26
N GLU A 139 23.13 11.48 -50.43
CA GLU A 139 24.02 11.25 -51.59
C GLU A 139 24.03 12.41 -52.60
N ARG A 140 23.34 13.53 -52.30
CA ARG A 140 23.32 14.78 -53.11
C ARG A 140 24.23 15.85 -52.52
#